data_AF-A0A7Y6Z5F6-F1
#
_entry.id   AF-A0A7Y6Z5F6-F1
#
_cell.length_a   1.000
_cell.length_b   1.000
_cell.length_c   1.000
_cell.angle_alpha   90.00
_cell.angle_beta   90.00
_cell.angle_gamma   90.00
#
_symmetry.space_group_name_H-M   'P 1'
#
loop_
_entity.id
_entity.type
_entity.pdbx_description
1 polymer ?
#
loop_
_entity_poly.entity_id
_entity_poly.type
_entity_poly.pdbx_seq_one_letter_code
_entity_poly.pdbx_strand_id
1 'polypeptide(L)' 'MRIERAQRQLEQVTAPLSGIARDCGFGSADRMRRAFLRHLGVNPSQYRQRFASPNIHSKGLSA' A
#
# COMPACT_ATOMS: atom_id res chain seq x y z
N MET A 1 -9.99 1.70 11.73
CA MET A 1 -10.46 1.45 10.34
C MET A 1 -9.55 0.43 9.65
N ARG A 2 -10.05 -0.36 8.69
CA ARG A 2 -9.24 -1.37 7.96
C ARG A 2 -8.11 -0.75 7.12
N ILE A 3 -8.35 0.44 6.54
CA ILE A 3 -7.37 1.21 5.77
C ILE A 3 -6.16 1.62 6.63
N GLU A 4 -6.40 2.16 7.83
CA GLU A 4 -5.36 2.62 8.76
C GLU A 4 -4.43 1.47 9.19
N ARG A 5 -4.98 0.29 9.49
CA ARG A 5 -4.18 -0.90 9.81
C ARG A 5 -3.31 -1.32 8.64
N ALA A 6 -3.87 -1.29 7.43
CA ALA A 6 -3.14 -1.62 6.22
C ALA A 6 -2.02 -0.62 5.92
N GLN A 7 -2.21 0.68 6.17
CA GLN A 7 -1.14 1.68 6.05
C GLN A 7 0.02 1.35 7.00
N ARG A 8 -0.26 1.17 8.29
CA ARG A 8 0.76 0.83 9.29
C ARG A 8 1.53 -0.43 8.95
N GLN A 9 0.86 -1.45 8.39
CA GLN A 9 1.55 -2.65 7.92
C GLN A 9 2.37 -2.42 6.66
N LEU A 10 1.92 -1.59 5.72
CA LEU A 10 2.71 -1.24 4.53
C LEU A 10 3.96 -0.42 4.88
N GLU A 11 3.90 0.35 5.97
CA GLU A 11 5.02 1.13 6.49
C GLU A 11 6.01 0.28 7.30
N GLN A 12 5.52 -0.68 8.09
CA GLN A 12 6.36 -1.46 9.02
C GLN A 12 6.79 -2.83 8.48
N VAL A 13 6.01 -3.43 7.58
CA VAL A 13 6.14 -4.84 7.21
C VAL A 13 6.34 -4.99 5.71
N THR A 14 7.41 -5.67 5.30
CA THR A 14 7.72 -5.98 3.90
C THR A 14 6.87 -7.14 3.35
N ALA A 15 5.82 -7.54 4.07
CA ALA A 15 4.94 -8.65 3.72
C ALA A 15 4.27 -8.43 2.35
N PRO A 16 3.93 -9.53 1.65
CA PRO A 16 3.20 -9.43 0.40
C PRO A 16 1.81 -8.81 0.64
N LEU A 17 1.35 -7.99 -0.32
CA LEU A 17 0.04 -7.31 -0.25
C LEU A 17 -1.12 -8.27 0.01
N SER A 18 -1.03 -9.49 -0.49
CA SER A 18 -2.01 -10.57 -0.27
C SER A 18 -2.13 -10.94 1.21
N GLY A 19 -1.00 -10.97 1.93
CA GLY A 19 -0.95 -11.25 3.37
C GLY A 19 -1.55 -10.10 4.18
N ILE A 20 -1.11 -8.87 3.89
CA ILE A 20 -1.63 -7.65 4.53
C ILE A 20 -3.14 -7.51 4.31
N ALA A 21 -3.63 -7.83 3.11
CA ALA A 21 -5.05 -7.79 2.80
C ALA A 21 -5.86 -8.80 3.62
N ARG A 22 -5.31 -9.99 3.87
CA ARG A 22 -5.99 -11.01 4.68
C ARG A 22 -6.00 -10.64 6.15
N ASP A 23 -4.88 -10.12 6.66
CA ASP A 23 -4.72 -9.66 8.04
C ASP A 23 -5.64 -8.45 8.37
N CYS A 24 -5.73 -7.50 7.44
CA CYS A 24 -6.60 -6.33 7.59
C CYS A 24 -8.09 -6.60 7.31
N GLY A 25 -8.46 -7.84 6.93
CA GLY A 25 -9.84 -8.25 6.69
C GLY A 25 -10.43 -7.86 5.34
N PHE A 26 -9.58 -7.58 4.33
CA PHE A 26 -10.00 -7.37 2.94
C PHE A 26 -10.17 -8.68 2.16
N GLY A 27 -9.55 -9.77 2.62
CA GLY A 27 -9.61 -11.10 2.00
C GLY A 27 -8.73 -11.28 0.76
N SER A 28 -8.47 -10.22 0.00
CA SER A 28 -7.55 -10.25 -1.16
C SER A 28 -6.94 -8.89 -1.47
N ALA A 29 -5.75 -8.89 -2.06
CA ALA A 29 -5.04 -7.68 -2.45
C ALA A 29 -5.86 -6.78 -3.40
N ASP A 30 -6.68 -7.38 -4.28
CA ASP A 30 -7.57 -6.66 -5.20
C ASP A 30 -8.65 -5.83 -4.47
N ARG A 31 -9.29 -6.42 -3.46
CA ARG A 31 -10.28 -5.71 -2.63
C ARG A 31 -9.62 -4.59 -1.83
N MET A 32 -8.44 -4.85 -1.27
CA MET A 32 -7.66 -3.83 -0.57
C MET A 32 -7.28 -2.69 -1.52
N ARG A 33 -6.83 -2.99 -2.75
CA ARG A 33 -6.49 -1.99 -3.78
C ARG A 33 -7.68 -1.11 -4.13
N ARG A 34 -8.87 -1.67 -4.35
CA ARG A 34 -10.09 -0.88 -4.62
C ARG A 34 -10.47 0.00 -3.44
N ALA A 35 -10.37 -0.51 -2.21
CA ALA A 35 -10.65 0.28 -1.01
C ALA A 35 -9.64 1.43 -0.85
N PHE A 36 -8.35 1.16 -1.05
CA PHE A 36 -7.30 2.18 -1.04
C PHE A 36 -7.53 3.26 -2.10
N LEU A 37 -7.86 2.88 -3.33
CA LEU A 37 -8.17 3.85 -4.39
C LEU A 37 -9.39 4.70 -4.04
N ARG A 38 -10.46 4.12 -3.47
CA ARG A 38 -11.65 4.87 -3.04
C ARG A 38 -11.40 5.81 -1.86
N HIS A 39 -10.54 5.42 -0.92
CA HIS A 39 -10.31 6.19 0.30
C HIS A 39 -9.15 7.18 0.21
N LEU A 40 -8.10 6.86 -0.54
CA LEU A 40 -6.83 7.60 -0.57
C LEU A 40 -6.41 8.02 -1.98
N GLY A 41 -7.08 7.53 -3.03
CA GLY A 41 -6.70 7.81 -4.42
C GLY A 41 -5.38 7.16 -4.87
N VAL A 42 -4.73 6.37 -4.01
CA VAL A 42 -3.42 5.76 -4.28
C VAL A 42 -3.45 4.25 -4.15
N ASN A 43 -2.60 3.58 -4.92
CA ASN A 43 -2.45 2.13 -4.86
C ASN A 43 -1.59 1.72 -3.66
N PRO A 44 -1.93 0.65 -2.92
CA PRO A 44 -1.09 0.15 -1.82
C PRO A 44 0.33 -0.25 -2.25
N SER A 45 0.57 -0.72 -3.48
CA SER A 45 1.93 -0.94 -4.01
C SER A 45 2.71 0.37 -4.13
N GLN A 46 2.09 1.42 -4.69
CA GLN A 46 2.71 2.74 -4.84
C GLN A 46 2.98 3.37 -3.46
N TYR A 47 2.04 3.24 -2.55
CA TYR A 47 2.20 3.63 -1.15
C TYR A 47 3.39 2.90 -0.54
N ARG A 48 3.44 1.57 -0.63
CA ARG A 48 4.56 0.77 -0.12
C ARG A 48 5.90 1.17 -0.74
N GLN A 49 5.98 1.42 -2.05
CA GLN A 49 7.24 1.85 -2.67
C GLN A 49 7.73 3.20 -2.14
N ARG A 50 6.81 4.13 -1.88
CA ARG A 50 7.13 5.47 -1.38
C ARG A 50 7.58 5.49 0.08
N PHE A 51 7.09 4.53 0.89
CA PHE A 51 7.41 4.44 2.33
C PHE A 51 8.47 3.37 2.65
N ALA A 52 8.55 2.27 1.90
CA ALA A 52 9.54 1.20 2.12
C ALA A 52 10.94 1.57 1.61
N SER A 53 11.06 2.57 0.73
CA SER A 53 12.33 3.16 0.34
C SER A 53 12.40 4.61 0.82
N PRO A 54 12.97 4.91 2.00
CA PRO A 54 13.44 6.25 2.30
C PRO A 54 14.65 6.66 1.44
N ASN A 55 15.11 5.82 0.50
CA ASN A 55 16.30 6.08 -0.29
C ASN A 55 15.98 6.81 -1.61
N ILE A 56 15.79 8.12 -1.50
CA ILE A 56 16.28 9.17 -2.41
C ILE A 56 16.90 8.64 -3.72
N HIS A 57 16.09 8.23 -4.69
CA HIS A 57 16.54 8.04 -6.07
C HIS A 57 15.51 8.67 -7.01
N SER A 58 15.84 9.90 -7.40
CA SER A 58 15.32 10.58 -8.58
C SER A 58 15.23 9.63 -9.77
N LYS A 59 14.06 9.60 -10.43
CA LYS A 59 14.01 9.68 -11.90
C LYS A 59 12.63 10.08 -12.41
N GLY A 60 12.59 11.29 -12.99
CA GLY A 60 11.87 11.60 -14.22
C GLY A 60 10.35 11.54 -14.20
N LEU A 61 9.70 12.67 -13.90
CA LEU A 61 8.44 13.01 -14.56
C LEU A 61 8.79 13.81 -15.82
N SER A 62 9.01 13.09 -16.93
CA SER A 62 8.91 13.63 -18.29
C SER A 62 7.88 12.80 -19.02
N ALA A 63 6.74 13.43 -19.34
CA ALA A 63 5.93 13.33 -20.56
C ALA A 63 4.56 13.94 -20.28
#